data_AF-A0AA40JDU3-F1
#
_entry.id   AF-A0AA40JDU3-F1
#
_cell.length_a   1.000
_cell.length_b   1.000
_cell.length_c   1.000
_cell.angle_alpha   90.00
_cell.angle_beta   90.00
_cell.angle_gamma   90.00
#
_symmetry.space_group_name_H-M   'P 1'
#
loop_
_entity.id
_entity.type
_entity.pdbx_description
1 polymer ?
#
loop_
_entity_poly.entity_id
_entity_poly.type
_entity_poly.pdbx_seq_one_letter_code
_entity_poly.pdbx_strand_id
1 'polypeptide(L)' 'MTYVTYAACAACAACHGQNGQGAGTFPRLAGQHAGYLRRQIDVFRNGTRANAPVMSAVAHTLDGEQAKAVAAWLQSR' A
#
# COMPACT_ATOMS: atom_id res chain seq x y z
N MET A 1 8.49 -1.20 -18.31
CA MET A 1 7.37 -1.45 -17.37
C MET A 1 7.82 -1.76 -15.92
N THR A 2 9.10 -2.06 -15.66
CA THR A 2 9.62 -2.38 -14.30
C THR A 2 9.92 -1.15 -13.43
N TYR A 3 10.08 0.03 -14.01
CA TYR A 3 10.43 1.25 -13.25
C TYR A 3 9.26 1.80 -12.42
N VAL A 4 8.03 1.66 -12.92
CA VAL A 4 6.82 2.20 -12.28
C VAL A 4 6.44 1.41 -11.01
N THR A 5 6.63 0.09 -11.01
CA THR A 5 6.31 -0.77 -9.86
C THR A 5 7.30 -0.58 -8.70
N TYR A 6 8.57 -0.29 -9.00
CA TYR A 6 9.59 -0.01 -7.99
C TYR A 6 9.36 1.32 -7.26
N ALA A 7 8.93 2.35 -7.99
CA ALA A 7 8.60 3.66 -7.44
C ALA A 7 7.42 3.59 -6.45
N ALA A 8 6.38 2.81 -6.79
CA ALA A 8 5.23 2.62 -5.90
C ALA A 8 5.63 1.97 -4.57
N CYS A 9 6.48 0.93 -4.59
CA CYS A 9 6.96 0.26 -3.37
C CYS A 9 7.84 1.18 -2.50
N ALA A 10 8.69 2.01 -3.13
CA ALA A 10 9.52 2.98 -2.42
C ALA A 10 8.68 4.07 -1.71
N ALA A 11 7.56 4.50 -2.30
CA ALA A 11 6.65 5.46 -1.69
C ALA A 11 5.98 4.91 -0.43
N CYS A 12 5.62 3.61 -0.40
CA CYS A 12 5.01 2.98 0.77
C CYS A 12 5.95 2.99 1.99
N ALA A 13 7.24 2.82 1.74
CA ALA A 13 8.27 2.77 2.77
C ALA A 13 8.44 4.08 3.54
N ALA A 14 8.08 5.22 2.95
CA ALA A 14 8.19 6.54 3.58
C ALA A 14 7.35 6.65 4.86
N CYS A 15 6.20 5.96 4.92
CA CYS A 15 5.32 5.97 6.09
C CYS A 15 5.28 4.62 6.80
N HIS A 16 5.30 3.50 6.07
CA HIS A 16 5.16 2.16 6.65
C HIS A 16 6.50 1.49 6.99
N GLY A 17 7.61 2.23 6.93
CA GLY A 17 8.95 1.74 7.18
C GLY A 17 9.55 1.00 5.98
N GLN A 18 10.89 0.92 5.95
CA GLN A 18 11.67 0.42 4.80
C GLN A 18 11.23 -0.94 4.24
N ASN A 19 10.74 -1.82 5.10
CA ASN A 19 10.26 -3.16 4.76
C ASN A 19 8.75 -3.32 4.97
N GLY A 20 8.00 -2.24 5.22
CA GLY A 20 6.59 -2.32 5.60
C GLY A 20 6.39 -2.77 7.06
N GLN A 21 7.41 -2.65 7.91
CA GLN A 21 7.35 -3.10 9.32
C GLN A 21 6.43 -2.24 10.21
N GLY A 22 5.95 -1.10 9.71
CA GLY A 22 5.19 -0.10 10.46
C GLY A 22 6.09 0.92 11.16
N ALA A 23 5.54 2.08 11.47
CA ALA A 23 6.22 3.15 12.19
C ALA A 23 5.21 4.04 12.92
N GLY A 24 5.28 4.09 14.26
CA GLY A 24 4.35 4.89 15.07
C GLY A 24 2.89 4.51 14.81
N THR A 25 2.11 5.46 14.27
CA THR A 25 0.69 5.26 13.92
C THR A 25 0.47 4.56 12.57
N PHE A 26 1.53 4.41 11.76
CA PHE A 26 1.45 3.70 10.48
C PHE A 26 1.57 2.20 10.71
N PRO A 27 0.53 1.42 10.39
CA PRO A 27 0.48 0.00 10.72
C PRO A 27 1.54 -0.79 9.93
N ARG A 28 1.91 -1.94 10.50
CA ARG A 28 2.70 -2.97 9.81
C ARG A 28 1.91 -3.53 8.63
N LEU A 29 2.57 -3.62 7.47
CA LEU A 29 2.07 -4.20 6.23
C LEU A 29 2.87 -5.44 5.78
N ALA A 30 4.12 -5.56 6.23
CA ALA A 30 5.00 -6.70 5.93
C ALA A 30 4.36 -8.04 6.33
N GLY A 31 4.41 -9.01 5.43
CA GLY A 31 3.86 -10.35 5.62
C GLY A 31 2.34 -10.43 5.58
N GLN A 32 1.65 -9.31 5.33
CA GLN A 32 0.19 -9.32 5.17
C GLN A 32 -0.20 -9.93 3.82
N HIS A 33 -1.35 -10.62 3.77
CA HIS A 33 -1.82 -11.24 2.54
C HIS A 33 -2.06 -10.19 1.44
N ALA A 34 -1.53 -10.41 0.24
CA ALA A 34 -1.70 -9.47 -0.87
C ALA A 34 -3.18 -9.23 -1.19
N GLY A 35 -4.03 -10.26 -1.09
CA GLY A 35 -5.48 -10.11 -1.27
C GLY A 35 -6.13 -9.19 -0.24
N TYR A 36 -5.65 -9.20 1.01
CA TYR A 36 -6.11 -8.27 2.04
C TYR A 36 -5.62 -6.85 1.75
N LEU A 37 -4.33 -6.68 1.45
CA LEU A 37 -3.75 -5.38 1.12
C LEU A 37 -4.42 -4.73 -0.08
N ARG A 38 -4.62 -5.48 -1.16
CA ARG A 38 -5.36 -5.02 -2.35
C ARG A 38 -6.75 -4.56 -1.99
N ARG A 39 -7.48 -5.35 -1.21
CA ARG A 39 -8.84 -4.99 -0.76
C ARG A 39 -8.83 -3.71 0.07
N GLN A 40 -7.88 -3.52 0.97
CA GLN A 40 -7.78 -2.28 1.75
C GLN A 40 -7.50 -1.07 0.86
N ILE A 41 -6.58 -1.20 -0.11
CA ILE A 41 -6.30 -0.13 -1.09
C ILE A 41 -7.59 0.23 -1.84
N ASP A 42 -8.36 -0.75 -2.30
CA ASP A 42 -9.61 -0.51 -3.03
C ASP A 42 -10.68 0.16 -2.16
N VAL A 43 -10.79 -0.26 -0.90
CA VAL A 43 -11.72 0.30 0.09
C VAL A 43 -11.34 1.75 0.47
N PHE A 44 -10.06 2.10 0.48
CA PHE A 44 -9.63 3.50 0.62
C PHE A 44 -9.90 4.32 -0.64
N ARG A 45 -9.66 3.73 -1.82
CA ARG A 45 -9.86 4.38 -3.12
C ARG A 45 -11.33 4.65 -3.45
N ASN A 46 -12.24 3.79 -2.99
CA ASN A 46 -13.68 3.96 -3.25
C ASN A 46 -14.43 4.69 -2.11
N GLY A 47 -13.71 5.16 -1.09
CA GLY A 47 -14.28 5.89 0.04
C GLY A 47 -15.04 5.03 1.06
N THR A 48 -15.10 3.71 0.90
CA THR A 48 -15.75 2.81 1.89
C THR A 48 -15.06 2.91 3.25
N ARG A 49 -13.76 3.20 3.28
CA ARG A 49 -13.02 3.54 4.51
C ARG A 49 -12.46 4.95 4.42
N ALA A 50 -13.02 5.84 5.23
CA ALA A 50 -12.64 7.25 5.29
C ALA A 50 -11.83 7.63 6.55
N ASN A 51 -11.51 6.66 7.42
CA ASN A 51 -10.82 6.93 8.68
C ASN A 51 -9.29 7.11 8.56
N ALA A 52 -8.75 7.12 7.34
CA ALA A 52 -7.33 7.34 7.09
C ALA A 52 -7.14 8.23 5.85
N PRO A 53 -7.37 9.55 5.95
CA PRO A 53 -7.37 10.47 4.81
C PRO A 53 -6.05 10.48 4.03
N VAL A 54 -4.91 10.28 4.72
CA VAL A 54 -3.59 10.14 4.09
C VAL A 54 -3.56 8.91 3.17
N MET A 55 -4.03 7.75 3.64
CA MET A 55 -4.05 6.54 2.83
C MET A 55 -5.10 6.62 1.72
N SER A 56 -6.24 7.27 1.96
CA SER A 56 -7.22 7.55 0.89
C SER A 56 -6.59 8.35 -0.24
N ALA A 57 -5.86 9.43 0.07
CA ALA A 57 -5.15 10.22 -0.95
C ALA A 57 -4.11 9.37 -1.72
N VAL A 58 -3.31 8.56 -1.03
CA VAL A 58 -2.34 7.66 -1.67
C VAL A 58 -3.04 6.59 -2.53
N ALA A 59 -4.14 6.02 -2.06
CA ALA A 59 -4.87 4.99 -2.80
C ALA A 59 -5.45 5.52 -4.12
N HIS A 60 -5.77 6.82 -4.20
CA HIS A 60 -6.21 7.47 -5.43
C HIS A 60 -5.10 7.69 -6.46
N THR A 61 -3.82 7.68 -6.05
CA THR A 61 -2.70 7.80 -6.99
C THR A 61 -2.25 6.45 -7.57
N LEU A 62 -2.83 5.33 -7.11
CA LEU A 62 -2.47 3.99 -7.55
C LEU A 62 -3.46 3.48 -8.62
N ASP A 63 -2.92 3.02 -9.74
CA ASP A 63 -3.64 2.18 -10.67
C ASP A 63 -3.75 0.72 -10.15
N GLY A 64 -4.46 -0.12 -10.91
CA GLY A 64 -4.69 -1.52 -10.53
C GLY A 64 -3.42 -2.38 -10.50
N GLU A 65 -2.48 -2.14 -11.41
CA GLU A 65 -1.23 -2.90 -11.51
C GLU A 65 -0.26 -2.47 -10.41
N GLN A 66 -0.17 -1.18 -10.11
CA GLN A 66 0.62 -0.64 -9.00
C GLN A 66 0.13 -1.18 -7.65
N ALA A 67 -1.18 -1.16 -7.41
CA ALA A 67 -1.76 -1.70 -6.17
C ALA A 67 -1.50 -3.20 -6.02
N LYS A 68 -1.59 -3.97 -7.12
CA LYS A 68 -1.26 -5.40 -7.13
C LYS A 68 0.23 -5.63 -6.86
N ALA A 69 1.11 -4.85 -7.49
CA ALA A 69 2.55 -4.96 -7.30
C ALA A 69 2.98 -4.65 -5.86
N VAL A 70 2.46 -3.56 -5.28
CA VAL A 70 2.73 -3.19 -3.88
C VAL A 70 2.21 -4.27 -2.91
N ALA A 71 1.00 -4.78 -3.15
CA ALA A 71 0.43 -5.84 -2.31
C ALA A 71 1.25 -7.14 -2.35
N ALA A 72 1.72 -7.54 -3.53
CA ALA A 72 2.58 -8.71 -3.70
C ALA A 72 3.95 -8.51 -3.05
N TRP A 73 4.54 -7.32 -3.20
CA TRP A 73 5.81 -6.97 -2.57
C TRP A 73 5.73 -6.97 -1.05
N LEU A 74 4.69 -6.39 -0.46
CA LEU A 74 4.48 -6.37 1.00
C LEU A 74 4.24 -7.77 1.59
N GLN A 75 3.57 -8.65 0.84
CA GLN A 75 3.34 -10.03 1.28
C GLN A 75 4.65 -10.83 1.39
N SER A 76 5.66 -10.53 0.58
CA SER A 76 6.94 -11.25 0.57
C SER A 76 7.98 -10.71 1.56
N ARG A 77 7.58 -9.82 2.48
CA ARG A 77 8.45 -9.21 3.51
C ARG A 77 8.22 -9.76 4.91
#